data_AF-A0A2E8NP88-F1
#
_entry.id   AF-A0A2E8NP88-F1
#
_cell.length_a   1.000
_cell.length_b   1.000
_cell.length_c   1.000
_cell.angle_alpha   90.00
_cell.angle_beta   90.00
_cell.angle_gamma   90.00
#
_symmetry.space_group_name_H-M   'P 1'
#
loop_
_entity.id
_entity.type
_entity.pdbx_description
1 polymer ?
#
loop_
_entity_poly.entity_id
_entity_poly.type
_entity_poly.pdbx_seq_one_letter_code
_entity_poly.pdbx_strand_id
1 'polypeptide(L)'
;MEFITGKHISRRTMLRGMGATIGLPLFDAMIPAKGNWASSPEGVAAERTRLVCIEQVHGAAGCNELGASLNLWNPRAEGRDFDLTPTSLVSLEPYRDYLTIVSNTDSRMADAFSPEEIGGDHFRTAAVFMTQAHPKQTEGSDVHIGTSMDQLYVNKYGHETPIPSVQLTIENVDQAGGCAYGYACAYTDNISWASPTEPLPMIRDPRAVFEMLFGAGGTAE
;
A
#
# COMPACT_ATOMS: atom_id res chain seq x y z
N MET A 1 -42.69 -22.58 -4.78
CA MET A 1 -41.50 -22.88 -5.58
C MET A 1 -41.17 -21.64 -6.38
N GLU A 2 -40.11 -20.91 -5.99
CA GLU A 2 -39.61 -19.81 -6.81
C GLU A 2 -38.76 -20.39 -7.94
N PHE A 3 -39.19 -20.18 -9.19
CA PHE A 3 -38.43 -20.54 -10.38
C PHE A 3 -37.44 -19.42 -10.70
N ILE A 4 -36.14 -19.68 -10.50
CA ILE A 4 -35.07 -18.76 -10.93
C ILE A 4 -34.76 -19.06 -12.39
N THR A 5 -34.97 -18.10 -13.27
CA THR A 5 -34.94 -18.31 -14.74
C THR A 5 -33.56 -18.16 -15.38
N GLY A 6 -32.54 -17.70 -14.65
CA GLY A 6 -31.17 -17.50 -15.16
C GLY A 6 -31.06 -16.47 -16.31
N LYS A 7 -32.10 -15.67 -16.52
CA LYS A 7 -32.14 -14.66 -17.59
C LYS A 7 -31.13 -13.56 -17.29
N HIS A 8 -30.28 -13.29 -18.27
CA HIS A 8 -29.32 -12.18 -18.28
C HIS A 8 -29.35 -11.51 -19.64
N ILE A 9 -29.01 -10.22 -19.70
CA ILE A 9 -28.90 -9.50 -20.96
C ILE A 9 -27.53 -9.82 -21.56
N SER A 10 -27.52 -10.40 -22.76
CA SER A 10 -26.26 -10.69 -23.45
C SER A 10 -25.57 -9.37 -23.86
N ARG A 11 -24.24 -9.35 -23.77
CA ARG A 11 -23.41 -8.20 -24.20
C ARG A 11 -23.70 -7.80 -25.64
N ARG A 12 -23.97 -8.78 -26.51
CA ARG A 12 -24.37 -8.57 -27.90
C ARG A 12 -25.74 -7.89 -28.04
N THR A 13 -26.69 -8.18 -27.15
CA THR A 13 -28.03 -7.57 -27.15
C THR A 13 -27.94 -6.08 -26.80
N MET A 14 -27.13 -5.73 -25.80
CA MET A 14 -26.96 -4.34 -25.36
C MET A 14 -26.15 -3.51 -26.37
N LEU A 15 -25.10 -4.09 -26.95
CA LEU A 15 -24.28 -3.44 -27.98
C LEU A 15 -24.98 -3.30 -29.34
N ARG A 16 -26.03 -4.07 -29.63
CA ARG A 16 -26.83 -3.93 -30.86
C ARG A 16 -27.63 -2.61 -30.92
N GLY A 17 -27.82 -1.93 -29.79
CA GLY A 17 -28.55 -0.66 -29.70
C GLY A 17 -27.67 0.57 -29.49
N MET A 18 -26.38 0.40 -29.20
CA MET A 18 -25.46 1.50 -28.91
C MET A 18 -24.44 1.59 -30.05
N GLY A 19 -24.62 2.57 -30.93
CA GLY A 19 -23.64 2.94 -31.94
C GLY A 19 -22.27 3.17 -31.29
N ALA A 20 -21.22 2.75 -31.98
CA ALA A 20 -19.84 2.72 -31.50
C ALA A 20 -19.46 3.96 -30.68
N THR A 21 -19.13 3.77 -29.40
CA THR A 21 -18.01 4.39 -28.65
C THR A 21 -18.15 4.09 -27.15
N ILE A 22 -17.01 3.84 -26.50
CA ILE A 22 -16.82 3.48 -25.08
C ILE A 22 -17.04 1.99 -24.77
N GLY A 23 -15.94 1.31 -24.40
CA GLY A 23 -15.98 -0.06 -23.88
C GLY A 23 -16.85 -0.11 -22.64
N LEU A 24 -18.07 -0.65 -22.79
CA LEU A 24 -19.03 -0.73 -21.71
C LEU A 24 -18.46 -1.60 -20.56
N PRO A 25 -18.29 -1.07 -19.34
CA PRO A 25 -17.99 -1.90 -18.18
C PRO A 25 -19.14 -2.89 -17.95
N LEU A 26 -18.83 -4.10 -17.50
CA LEU A 26 -19.83 -5.14 -17.26
C LEU A 26 -20.74 -4.69 -16.11
N PHE A 27 -22.04 -4.54 -16.37
CA PHE A 27 -23.04 -4.21 -15.34
C PHE A 27 -23.56 -5.48 -14.66
N ASP A 28 -23.91 -5.39 -13.37
CA ASP A 28 -24.47 -6.51 -12.59
C ASP A 28 -25.66 -7.21 -13.26
N ALA A 29 -26.46 -6.48 -14.03
CA ALA A 29 -27.60 -7.04 -14.80
C ALA A 29 -27.20 -8.03 -15.91
N MET A 30 -25.90 -8.15 -16.21
CA MET A 30 -25.34 -9.05 -17.21
C MET A 30 -24.84 -10.37 -16.60
N ILE A 31 -24.85 -10.49 -15.26
CA ILE A 31 -24.46 -11.68 -14.53
C ILE A 31 -25.70 -12.52 -14.22
N PRO A 32 -25.77 -13.80 -14.64
CA PRO A 32 -26.88 -14.67 -14.29
C PRO A 32 -27.01 -14.83 -12.77
N ALA A 33 -28.24 -14.66 -12.25
CA ALA A 33 -28.52 -14.89 -10.83
C ALA A 33 -28.09 -16.32 -10.44
N LYS A 34 -27.16 -16.42 -9.47
CA LYS A 34 -26.51 -17.66 -8.98
C LYS A 34 -25.59 -18.40 -9.97
N GLY A 35 -25.06 -17.74 -10.99
CA GLY A 35 -23.80 -18.23 -11.59
C GLY A 35 -22.69 -18.18 -10.53
N ASN A 36 -21.72 -19.11 -10.56
CA ASN A 36 -20.55 -19.08 -9.68
C ASN A 36 -19.77 -17.78 -9.94
N TRP A 37 -20.15 -16.71 -9.26
CA TRP A 37 -19.49 -15.41 -9.34
C TRP A 37 -18.01 -15.58 -9.02
N ALA A 38 -17.68 -16.39 -8.00
CA ALA A 38 -16.31 -16.79 -7.65
C ALA A 38 -15.50 -17.45 -8.80
N SER A 39 -16.15 -18.04 -9.81
CA SER A 39 -15.48 -18.63 -10.97
C SER A 39 -15.49 -17.72 -12.21
N SER A 40 -16.17 -16.57 -12.15
CA SER A 40 -16.07 -15.57 -13.21
C SER A 40 -14.73 -14.82 -13.09
N PRO A 41 -14.19 -14.28 -14.19
CA PRO A 41 -13.01 -13.42 -14.14
C PRO A 41 -13.13 -12.29 -13.10
N GLU A 42 -14.35 -11.77 -12.92
CA GLU A 42 -14.68 -10.70 -11.97
C GLU A 42 -14.70 -11.19 -10.51
N GLY A 43 -15.23 -12.39 -10.23
CA GLY A 43 -15.16 -12.93 -8.86
C GLY A 43 -13.78 -13.45 -8.47
N VAL A 44 -13.00 -13.99 -9.42
CA VAL A 44 -11.58 -14.28 -9.19
C VAL A 44 -10.80 -12.98 -8.94
N ALA A 45 -11.11 -11.90 -9.68
CA ALA A 45 -10.50 -10.59 -9.45
C ALA A 45 -10.94 -9.95 -8.12
N ALA A 46 -12.18 -10.19 -7.69
CA ALA A 46 -12.72 -9.70 -6.42
C ALA A 46 -12.24 -10.50 -5.20
N GLU A 47 -11.83 -11.77 -5.38
CA GLU A 47 -11.19 -12.58 -4.33
C GLU A 47 -9.73 -12.19 -4.05
N ARG A 48 -9.10 -11.38 -4.90
CA ARG A 48 -7.69 -10.98 -4.71
C ARG A 48 -7.58 -9.89 -3.65
N THR A 49 -7.18 -10.27 -2.45
CA THR A 49 -6.76 -9.32 -1.41
C THR A 49 -5.52 -8.56 -1.89
N ARG A 50 -5.63 -7.24 -2.07
CA ARG A 50 -4.48 -6.38 -2.40
C ARG A 50 -3.73 -6.03 -1.13
N LEU A 51 -2.40 -6.07 -1.19
CA LEU A 51 -1.56 -5.52 -0.13
C LEU A 51 -1.41 -4.01 -0.33
N VAL A 52 -1.70 -3.25 0.72
CA VAL A 52 -1.43 -1.82 0.80
C VAL A 52 -0.63 -1.58 2.07
N CYS A 53 0.56 -1.04 1.93
CA CYS A 53 1.40 -0.63 3.05
C CYS A 53 1.43 0.90 3.08
N ILE A 54 1.03 1.49 4.21
CA ILE A 54 1.05 2.94 4.41
C ILE A 54 1.99 3.19 5.57
N GLU A 55 3.05 3.93 5.31
CA GLU A 55 3.87 4.50 6.37
C GLU A 55 3.32 5.89 6.71
N GLN A 56 3.17 6.17 8.00
CA GLN A 56 2.89 7.50 8.51
C GLN A 56 3.95 7.84 9.56
N VAL A 57 5.02 8.49 9.10
CA VAL A 57 6.11 9.02 9.94
C VAL A 57 5.89 10.49 10.25
N HIS A 58 6.33 10.93 11.43
CA HIS A 58 6.25 12.31 11.93
C HIS A 58 4.84 12.93 12.02
N GLY A 59 4.54 13.59 13.14
CA GLY A 59 3.24 14.26 13.30
C GLY A 59 2.02 13.32 13.40
N ALA A 60 2.23 12.01 13.52
CA ALA A 60 1.16 11.08 13.87
C ALA A 60 0.59 11.47 15.23
N ALA A 61 -0.74 11.58 15.32
CA ALA A 61 -1.44 12.11 16.48
C ALA A 61 -1.05 11.46 17.84
N GLY A 62 -0.43 10.28 17.85
CA GLY A 62 -0.05 9.53 19.05
C GLY A 62 1.43 9.59 19.42
N CYS A 63 2.28 10.30 18.66
CA CYS A 63 3.73 10.26 18.83
C CYS A 63 4.28 11.21 19.92
N ASN A 64 3.42 11.91 20.67
CA ASN A 64 3.81 12.76 21.79
C ASN A 64 3.00 12.40 23.05
N GLU A 65 3.43 12.91 24.22
CA GLU A 65 2.82 12.59 25.52
C GLU A 65 1.30 12.85 25.55
N LEU A 66 0.87 13.98 25.00
CA LEU A 66 -0.55 14.33 24.94
C LEU A 66 -1.32 13.32 24.09
N GLY A 67 -0.84 13.05 22.88
CA GLY A 67 -1.42 12.11 21.93
C GLY A 67 -1.53 10.69 22.47
N ALA A 68 -0.48 10.24 23.15
CA ALA A 68 -0.45 8.96 23.84
C ALA A 68 -1.45 8.93 25.01
N SER A 69 -1.52 9.99 25.83
CA SER A 69 -2.47 10.08 26.94
C SER A 69 -3.94 10.07 26.50
N LEU A 70 -4.21 10.60 25.30
CA LEU A 70 -5.52 10.63 24.68
C LEU A 70 -5.82 9.38 23.83
N ASN A 71 -4.87 8.44 23.70
CA ASN A 71 -5.01 7.21 22.92
C ASN A 71 -5.31 7.47 21.43
N LEU A 72 -4.72 8.50 20.82
CA LEU A 72 -5.12 8.93 19.47
C LEU A 72 -4.85 7.89 18.35
N TRP A 73 -3.95 6.92 18.54
CA TRP A 73 -3.75 5.80 17.60
C TRP A 73 -3.90 4.41 18.21
N ASN A 74 -3.65 4.30 19.52
CA ASN A 74 -3.61 3.02 20.21
C ASN A 74 -4.75 3.02 21.23
N PRO A 75 -5.89 2.35 20.94
CA PRO A 75 -6.96 2.21 21.91
C PRO A 75 -6.46 1.60 23.21
N ARG A 76 -7.03 2.04 24.33
CA ARG A 76 -6.59 1.59 25.66
C ARG A 76 -6.90 0.12 25.94
N ALA A 77 -8.02 -0.37 25.43
CA ALA A 77 -8.46 -1.74 25.66
C ALA A 77 -7.89 -2.68 24.59
N GLU A 78 -7.45 -3.86 25.03
CA GLU A 78 -7.03 -4.95 24.17
C GLU A 78 -8.21 -5.87 23.83
N GLY A 79 -8.03 -6.74 22.84
CA GLY A 79 -9.05 -7.70 22.42
C GLY A 79 -10.04 -7.10 21.42
N ARG A 80 -11.31 -7.52 21.46
CA ARG A 80 -12.34 -7.09 20.49
C ARG A 80 -13.10 -5.84 20.93
N ASP A 81 -12.98 -5.45 22.20
CA ASP A 81 -13.78 -4.41 22.83
C ASP A 81 -13.08 -3.05 22.90
N PHE A 82 -12.16 -2.77 21.96
CA PHE A 82 -11.49 -1.47 21.87
C PHE A 82 -12.45 -0.35 21.42
N ASP A 83 -12.30 0.86 21.96
CA ASP A 83 -13.09 2.02 21.53
C ASP A 83 -12.27 2.89 20.57
N LEU A 84 -12.78 3.05 19.34
CA LEU A 84 -12.16 3.90 18.30
C LEU A 84 -12.64 5.35 18.36
N THR A 85 -13.74 5.63 19.06
CA THR A 85 -14.36 6.96 19.14
C THR A 85 -13.39 8.07 19.56
N PRO A 86 -12.48 7.88 20.55
CA PRO A 86 -11.53 8.91 20.94
C PRO A 86 -10.28 8.96 20.05
N THR A 87 -10.19 8.11 19.02
CA THR A 87 -8.96 7.89 18.24
C THR A 87 -9.04 8.50 16.85
N SER A 88 -7.90 8.71 16.20
CA SER A 88 -7.79 9.05 14.78
C SER A 88 -8.23 7.92 13.84
N LEU A 89 -8.48 6.72 14.38
CA LEU A 89 -8.94 5.55 13.65
C LEU A 89 -10.47 5.43 13.58
N VAL A 90 -11.23 6.42 14.07
CA VAL A 90 -12.70 6.39 14.11
C VAL A 90 -13.36 6.11 12.74
N SER A 91 -12.72 6.51 11.64
CA SER A 91 -13.20 6.22 10.28
C SER A 91 -13.14 4.74 9.90
N LEU A 92 -12.38 3.93 10.65
CA LEU A 92 -12.24 2.48 10.46
C LEU A 92 -13.30 1.66 11.23
N GLU A 93 -14.18 2.31 12.01
CA GLU A 93 -15.26 1.65 12.75
C GLU A 93 -16.10 0.69 11.89
N PRO A 94 -16.47 1.01 10.62
CA PRO A 94 -17.20 0.08 9.76
C PRO A 94 -16.46 -1.23 9.44
N TYR A 95 -15.15 -1.27 9.68
CA TYR A 95 -14.26 -2.42 9.41
C TYR A 95 -13.76 -3.10 10.68
N ARG A 96 -14.33 -2.78 11.85
CA ARG A 96 -13.91 -3.29 13.17
C ARG A 96 -13.68 -4.80 13.21
N ASP A 97 -14.54 -5.60 12.57
CA ASP A 97 -14.42 -7.06 12.58
C ASP A 97 -13.19 -7.59 11.82
N TYR A 98 -12.58 -6.78 10.97
CA TYR A 98 -11.38 -7.09 10.19
C TYR A 98 -10.16 -6.28 10.66
N LEU A 99 -10.33 -5.39 11.63
CA LEU A 99 -9.29 -4.49 12.10
C LEU A 99 -8.46 -5.16 13.19
N THR A 100 -7.14 -5.19 13.00
CA THR A 100 -6.17 -5.55 14.04
C THR A 100 -5.25 -4.37 14.27
N ILE A 101 -5.19 -3.89 15.51
CA ILE A 101 -4.27 -2.82 15.92
C ILE A 101 -3.20 -3.47 16.78
N VAL A 102 -1.97 -3.44 16.29
CA VAL A 102 -0.78 -3.85 17.06
C VAL A 102 -0.09 -2.58 17.52
N SER A 103 0.02 -2.39 18.82
CA SER A 103 0.58 -1.18 19.43
C SER A 103 1.77 -1.53 20.33
N ASN A 104 2.50 -0.50 20.78
CA ASN A 104 3.69 -0.64 21.63
C ASN A 104 4.76 -1.57 21.02
N THR A 105 4.88 -1.53 19.69
CA THR A 105 5.92 -2.24 18.95
C THR A 105 7.20 -1.43 18.95
N ASP A 106 8.32 -2.13 18.94
CA ASP A 106 9.65 -1.55 18.77
C ASP A 106 10.35 -2.26 17.60
N SER A 107 11.21 -1.53 16.91
CA SER A 107 12.02 -2.04 15.80
C SER A 107 13.49 -1.78 16.12
N ARG A 108 14.13 -2.75 16.78
CA ARG A 108 15.56 -2.71 17.13
C ARG A 108 16.45 -2.35 15.93
N MET A 109 16.06 -2.74 14.71
CA MET A 109 16.85 -2.43 13.52
C MET A 109 16.87 -0.94 13.16
N ALA A 110 15.95 -0.15 13.71
CA ALA A 110 15.97 1.30 13.64
C ALA A 110 16.86 1.96 14.71
N ASP A 111 17.34 1.23 15.71
CA ASP A 111 18.27 1.78 16.70
C ASP A 111 19.65 2.06 16.10
N ALA A 112 20.38 2.97 16.72
CA ALA A 112 21.81 3.12 16.50
C ALA A 112 22.57 1.94 17.13
N PHE A 113 23.37 1.23 16.33
CA PHE A 113 24.24 0.14 16.78
C PHE A 113 25.64 0.62 17.14
N SER A 114 26.02 1.82 16.71
CA SER A 114 27.27 2.48 17.08
C SER A 114 27.07 3.98 17.36
N PRO A 115 28.00 4.64 18.09
CA PRO A 115 27.90 6.06 18.38
C PRO A 115 27.79 6.96 17.15
N GLU A 116 28.39 6.55 16.03
CA GLU A 116 28.38 7.29 14.76
C GLU A 116 27.00 7.33 14.11
N GLU A 117 26.10 6.43 14.49
CA GLU A 117 24.75 6.33 13.94
C GLU A 117 23.74 7.17 14.75
N ILE A 118 24.13 7.73 15.90
CA ILE A 118 23.24 8.51 16.76
C ILE A 118 22.67 9.72 16.00
N GLY A 119 21.35 9.93 16.09
CA GLY A 119 20.62 11.02 15.42
C GLY A 119 20.11 10.67 14.01
N GLY A 120 20.54 9.55 13.43
CA GLY A 120 20.06 9.06 12.14
C GLY A 120 18.69 8.35 12.17
N ASP A 121 17.90 8.50 13.22
CA ASP A 121 16.69 7.70 13.46
C ASP A 121 15.64 7.87 12.36
N HIS A 122 15.53 9.06 11.78
CA HIS A 122 14.61 9.34 10.68
C HIS A 122 14.96 8.53 9.43
N PHE A 123 16.26 8.39 9.13
CA PHE A 123 16.75 7.63 7.98
C PHE A 123 16.56 6.13 8.17
N ARG A 124 16.81 5.64 9.39
CA ARG A 124 16.64 4.23 9.69
C ARG A 124 15.18 3.81 9.73
N THR A 125 14.29 4.62 10.31
CA THR A 125 12.87 4.25 10.52
C THR A 125 12.15 3.92 9.22
N ALA A 126 12.27 4.80 8.20
CA ALA A 126 11.66 4.56 6.89
C ALA A 126 12.23 3.30 6.22
N ALA A 127 13.55 3.13 6.28
CA ALA A 127 14.21 1.98 5.69
C ALA A 127 13.80 0.66 6.36
N VAL A 128 13.65 0.63 7.69
CA VAL A 128 13.34 -0.61 8.44
C VAL A 128 11.87 -0.98 8.42
N PHE A 129 10.96 -0.05 8.14
CA PHE A 129 9.50 -0.25 8.24
C PHE A 129 9.04 -1.57 7.60
N MET A 130 9.42 -1.81 6.33
CA MET A 130 9.07 -3.05 5.62
C MET A 130 10.22 -4.03 5.43
N THR A 131 11.46 -3.67 5.74
CA THR A 131 12.62 -4.57 5.57
C THR A 131 12.98 -5.31 6.86
N GLN A 132 12.67 -4.73 8.02
CA GLN A 132 13.07 -5.24 9.35
C GLN A 132 14.56 -5.58 9.43
N ALA A 133 15.40 -4.81 8.73
CA ALA A 133 16.83 -5.00 8.68
C ALA A 133 17.55 -3.66 8.90
N HIS A 134 18.75 -3.71 9.49
CA HIS A 134 19.48 -2.50 9.85
C HIS A 134 20.22 -1.95 8.60
N PRO A 135 19.95 -0.70 8.17
CA PRO A 135 20.61 -0.14 7.00
C PRO A 135 22.09 0.07 7.28
N LYS A 136 22.93 -0.28 6.31
CA LYS A 136 24.32 0.11 6.32
C LYS A 136 24.44 1.63 6.28
N GLN A 137 25.11 2.21 7.28
CA GLN A 137 25.47 3.63 7.26
C GLN A 137 26.44 3.90 6.10
N THR A 138 25.95 4.60 5.08
CA THR A 138 26.72 5.04 3.91
C THR A 138 26.01 6.23 3.27
N GLU A 139 26.78 7.14 2.69
CA GLU A 139 26.31 8.25 1.84
C GLU A 139 26.49 7.94 0.34
N GLY A 140 27.07 6.76 0.03
CA GLY A 140 27.41 6.33 -1.32
C GLY A 140 26.33 5.49 -1.99
N SER A 141 26.66 4.95 -3.17
CA SER A 141 25.79 4.06 -3.93
C SER A 141 25.76 2.62 -3.41
N ASP A 142 26.53 2.30 -2.37
CA ASP A 142 26.68 0.99 -1.77
C ASP A 142 25.68 0.74 -0.62
N VAL A 143 24.45 1.22 -0.83
CA VAL A 143 23.31 1.03 0.07
C VAL A 143 23.01 -0.46 0.27
N HIS A 144 22.66 -0.83 1.50
CA HIS A 144 22.35 -2.21 1.86
C HIS A 144 21.43 -2.25 3.09
N ILE A 145 20.26 -2.88 2.97
CA ILE A 145 19.35 -3.08 4.11
C ILE A 145 18.65 -4.45 4.04
N GLY A 146 17.93 -4.75 2.95
CA GLY A 146 17.17 -5.99 2.80
C GLY A 146 16.04 -5.85 1.76
N THR A 147 15.47 -6.98 1.34
CA THR A 147 14.24 -6.97 0.52
C THR A 147 13.05 -6.68 1.42
N SER A 148 12.18 -5.75 1.01
CA SER A 148 11.01 -5.37 1.79
C SER A 148 9.86 -6.37 1.66
N MET A 149 9.00 -6.41 2.68
CA MET A 149 7.86 -7.32 2.78
C MET A 149 6.89 -7.20 1.58
N ASP A 150 6.62 -5.97 1.12
CA ASP A 150 5.79 -5.74 -0.06
C ASP A 150 6.43 -6.35 -1.33
N GLN A 151 7.75 -6.36 -1.44
CA GLN A 151 8.43 -6.97 -2.58
C GLN A 151 8.49 -8.50 -2.48
N LEU A 152 8.47 -9.07 -1.26
CA LEU A 152 8.18 -10.50 -1.09
C LEU A 152 6.77 -10.86 -1.58
N TYR A 153 5.79 -9.99 -1.34
CA TYR A 153 4.44 -10.13 -1.87
C TYR A 153 4.42 -10.03 -3.42
N VAL A 154 5.11 -9.04 -3.99
CA VAL A 154 5.24 -8.87 -5.46
C VAL A 154 5.87 -10.09 -6.12
N ASN A 155 6.95 -10.63 -5.55
CA ASN A 155 7.59 -11.83 -6.08
C ASN A 155 6.64 -13.03 -6.15
N LYS A 156 5.68 -13.10 -5.24
CA LYS A 156 4.71 -14.20 -5.19
C LYS A 156 3.46 -13.96 -6.03
N TYR A 157 2.93 -12.74 -6.06
CA TYR A 157 1.60 -12.44 -6.63
C TYR A 157 1.61 -11.37 -7.73
N GLY A 158 2.72 -10.66 -7.91
CA GLY A 158 2.83 -9.53 -8.84
C GLY A 158 2.61 -9.90 -10.31
N HIS A 159 2.84 -11.17 -10.68
CA HIS A 159 2.58 -11.70 -12.01
C HIS A 159 1.08 -11.83 -12.34
N GLU A 160 0.19 -11.64 -11.35
CA GLU A 160 -1.26 -11.68 -11.53
C GLU A 160 -1.87 -10.33 -11.94
N THR A 161 -1.05 -9.27 -11.98
CA THR A 161 -1.46 -7.89 -12.27
C THR A 161 -0.52 -7.27 -13.31
N PRO A 162 -1.01 -6.46 -14.27
CA PRO A 162 -0.15 -5.77 -15.24
C PRO A 162 0.87 -4.83 -14.61
N ILE A 163 0.52 -4.25 -13.45
CA ILE A 163 1.38 -3.38 -12.65
C ILE A 163 1.59 -4.09 -11.31
N PRO A 164 2.74 -4.77 -11.10
CA PRO A 164 2.98 -5.60 -9.92
C PRO A 164 3.00 -4.84 -8.60
N SER A 165 3.50 -3.60 -8.60
CA SER A 165 3.47 -2.69 -7.45
C SER A 165 3.53 -1.23 -7.90
N VAL A 166 3.10 -0.33 -7.01
CA VAL A 166 3.14 1.11 -7.20
C VAL A 166 3.58 1.75 -5.89
N GLN A 167 4.68 2.50 -5.92
CA GLN A 167 5.22 3.24 -4.77
C GLN A 167 4.77 4.70 -4.87
N LEU A 168 4.11 5.21 -3.84
CA LEU A 168 3.53 6.56 -3.80
C LEU A 168 4.01 7.31 -2.58
N THR A 169 4.18 8.63 -2.72
CA THR A 169 4.50 9.51 -1.61
C THR A 169 3.83 10.86 -1.76
N ILE A 170 3.64 11.55 -0.64
CA ILE A 170 3.23 12.97 -0.60
C ILE A 170 4.41 13.89 -0.25
N GLU A 171 5.49 13.33 0.29
CA GLU A 171 6.69 14.04 0.71
C GLU A 171 7.58 14.38 -0.49
N ASN A 172 8.44 15.38 -0.35
CA ASN A 172 9.46 15.64 -1.37
C ASN A 172 10.42 14.45 -1.48
N VAL A 173 10.89 14.19 -2.69
CA VAL A 173 11.75 13.06 -3.00
C VAL A 173 13.11 13.59 -3.48
N ASP A 174 14.18 13.29 -2.75
CA ASP A 174 15.57 13.59 -3.07
C ASP A 174 16.40 12.29 -3.19
N GLN A 175 16.34 11.66 -4.35
CA GLN A 175 16.91 10.32 -4.55
C GLN A 175 18.46 10.28 -4.62
N ALA A 176 19.17 11.40 -4.48
CA ALA A 176 20.59 11.48 -4.81
C ALA A 176 21.46 11.97 -3.65
N GLY A 177 22.50 11.20 -3.34
CA GLY A 177 23.62 11.62 -2.50
C GLY A 177 23.48 11.25 -1.02
N GLY A 178 24.43 11.78 -0.25
CA GLY A 178 24.41 11.74 1.20
C GLY A 178 23.40 12.73 1.75
N CYS A 179 22.56 12.25 2.64
CA CYS A 179 21.69 13.08 3.45
C CYS A 179 22.41 13.44 4.76
N ALA A 180 21.74 13.37 5.91
CA ALA A 180 22.36 13.66 7.20
C ALA A 180 22.79 12.38 7.92
N TYR A 181 23.66 12.53 8.92
CA TYR A 181 24.10 11.45 9.81
C TYR A 181 24.75 10.25 9.10
N GLY A 182 25.40 10.47 7.95
CA GLY A 182 26.13 9.43 7.22
C GLY A 182 25.22 8.43 6.49
N TYR A 183 23.94 8.76 6.26
CA TYR A 183 23.00 7.92 5.54
C TYR A 183 22.64 8.51 4.16
N ALA A 184 22.49 7.62 3.19
CA ALA A 184 22.02 7.96 1.85
C ALA A 184 20.55 8.34 1.88
N CYS A 185 20.16 9.32 1.06
CA CYS A 185 18.77 9.77 0.99
C CYS A 185 17.80 8.66 0.57
N ALA A 186 18.30 7.65 -0.15
CA ALA A 186 17.53 6.46 -0.50
C ALA A 186 16.90 5.74 0.71
N TYR A 187 17.48 5.83 1.91
CA TYR A 187 16.93 5.22 3.13
C TYR A 187 15.74 5.99 3.71
N THR A 188 15.66 7.30 3.52
CA THR A 188 14.52 8.11 4.01
C THR A 188 13.44 8.28 2.95
N ASP A 189 13.79 8.19 1.66
CA ASP A 189 12.86 8.46 0.57
C ASP A 189 12.18 7.22 0.00
N ASN A 190 12.59 6.03 0.42
CA ASN A 190 12.06 4.76 -0.08
C ASN A 190 11.78 3.78 1.06
N ILE A 191 10.54 3.30 1.11
CA ILE A 191 10.11 2.24 2.04
C ILE A 191 10.09 0.86 1.38
N SER A 192 10.06 0.81 0.05
CA SER A 192 10.06 -0.42 -0.76
C SER A 192 11.43 -0.70 -1.36
N TRP A 193 11.88 -1.94 -1.25
CA TRP A 193 13.20 -2.43 -1.65
C TRP A 193 13.07 -3.76 -2.39
N ALA A 194 13.29 -3.76 -3.71
CA ALA A 194 13.17 -4.95 -4.57
C ALA A 194 14.21 -6.02 -4.21
N SER A 195 15.41 -5.56 -3.80
CA SER A 195 16.50 -6.39 -3.31
C SER A 195 17.25 -5.66 -2.19
N PRO A 196 18.19 -6.31 -1.48
CA PRO A 196 18.94 -5.66 -0.41
C PRO A 196 19.66 -4.37 -0.81
N THR A 197 19.89 -4.15 -2.11
CA THR A 197 20.64 -3.00 -2.65
C THR A 197 19.84 -2.20 -3.68
N GLU A 198 18.54 -2.48 -3.86
CA GLU A 198 17.71 -1.89 -4.91
C GLU A 198 16.45 -1.25 -4.32
N PRO A 199 16.52 0.06 -3.97
CA PRO A 199 15.34 0.81 -3.56
C PRO A 199 14.39 1.02 -4.75
N LEU A 200 13.09 1.11 -4.48
CA LEU A 200 12.07 1.45 -5.47
C LEU A 200 11.61 2.89 -5.29
N PRO A 201 11.97 3.81 -6.21
CA PRO A 201 11.59 5.22 -6.15
C PRO A 201 10.08 5.43 -6.05
N MET A 202 9.67 6.31 -5.14
CA MET A 202 8.26 6.68 -4.98
C MET A 202 7.83 7.76 -5.97
N ILE A 203 6.59 7.66 -6.47
CA ILE A 203 5.99 8.64 -7.37
C ILE A 203 5.16 9.63 -6.56
N ARG A 204 5.50 10.92 -6.67
CA ARG A 204 4.76 12.01 -6.03
C ARG A 204 3.75 12.69 -6.95
N ASP A 205 4.03 12.75 -8.25
CA ASP A 205 3.18 13.44 -9.22
C ASP A 205 1.93 12.60 -9.54
N PRO A 206 0.71 13.03 -9.15
CA PRO A 206 -0.51 12.30 -9.45
C PRO A 206 -0.78 12.16 -10.95
N ARG A 207 -0.28 13.07 -11.79
CA ARG A 207 -0.39 12.94 -13.26
C ARG A 207 0.47 11.78 -13.75
N ALA A 208 1.70 11.65 -13.27
CA ALA A 208 2.57 10.54 -13.64
C ALA A 208 1.95 9.19 -13.22
N VAL A 209 1.34 9.12 -12.03
CA VAL A 209 0.60 7.93 -11.59
C VAL A 209 -0.59 7.64 -12.51
N PHE A 210 -1.38 8.67 -12.86
CA PHE A 210 -2.50 8.51 -13.78
C PHE A 210 -2.06 8.00 -15.15
N GLU A 211 -1.00 8.57 -15.73
CA GLU A 211 -0.44 8.14 -17.01
C GLU A 211 0.16 6.73 -16.94
N MET A 212 0.76 6.34 -15.82
CA MET A 212 1.22 4.96 -15.62
C MET A 212 0.05 3.96 -15.56
N LEU A 213 -1.03 4.32 -14.85
CA LEU A 213 -2.19 3.44 -14.68
C LEU A 213 -3.10 3.38 -15.92
N PHE A 214 -3.18 4.47 -16.69
CA PHE A 214 -4.20 4.65 -17.74
C PHE A 214 -3.68 5.21 -19.07
N GLY A 215 -2.42 5.65 -19.14
CA GLY A 215 -1.88 6.51 -20.21
C GLY A 215 -1.53 5.86 -21.54
N ALA A 216 -1.72 4.54 -21.72
CA ALA A 216 -1.52 3.89 -23.02
C ALA A 216 -2.81 3.22 -23.52
N GLY A 217 -3.59 3.98 -24.29
CA GLY A 217 -4.76 3.49 -25.02
C GLY A 217 -5.30 4.44 -26.10
N GLY A 218 -4.59 5.53 -26.44
CA GLY A 218 -4.90 6.30 -27.64
C GLY A 218 -4.47 5.50 -28.87
N THR A 219 -5.40 4.78 -29.50
CA THR A 219 -5.21 4.34 -30.89
C THR A 219 -4.96 5.57 -31.75
N ALA A 220 -3.99 5.51 -32.68
CA ALA A 220 -3.88 6.54 -33.71
C ALA A 220 -5.23 6.62 -34.46
N GLU A 221 -5.81 7.82 -34.52
CA GLU A 221 -6.87 8.13 -35.49
C GLU A 221 -6.34 8.00 -36.92
#